data_AF-A0A353HTZ3-F1
#
_entry.id   AF-A0A353HTZ3-F1
#
_cell.length_a   1.000
_cell.length_b   1.000
_cell.length_c   1.000
_cell.angle_alpha   90.00
_cell.angle_beta   90.00
_cell.angle_gamma   90.00
#
_symmetry.space_group_name_H-M   'P 1'
#
loop_
_entity.id
_entity.type
_entity.pdbx_description
1 polymer ?
#
loop_
_entity_poly.entity_id
_entity_poly.type
_entity_poly.pdbx_seq_one_letter_code
_entity_poly.pdbx_strand_id
1 'polypeptide(L)'
;TTIEARIVQDADRLDALGAVGLARMFYVSGRLGRALAHPSDPLALERALDDGAYSLDHIVVKLAKLPEMMQTEAGRAMANARLGRLLVFRKEFAADWTGSTSS
;
A
#
# COMPACT_ATOMS: atom_id res chain seq x y z
N THR A 1 -18.47 20.66 0.85
CA THR A 1 -17.33 20.28 1.70
C THR A 1 -16.49 21.50 1.98
N THR A 2 -16.12 21.78 3.23
CA THR A 2 -15.25 22.92 3.56
C THR A 2 -13.78 22.59 3.30
N ILE A 3 -12.90 23.59 3.28
CA ILE A 3 -11.47 23.38 3.09
C ILE A 3 -10.85 22.59 4.25
N GLU A 4 -11.29 22.85 5.48
CA GLU A 4 -10.85 22.13 6.68
C GLU A 4 -11.23 20.65 6.60
N ALA A 5 -12.46 20.35 6.17
CA ALA A 5 -12.91 18.97 5.99
C ALA A 5 -12.09 18.24 4.89
N ARG A 6 -11.72 18.94 3.81
CA ARG A 6 -10.84 18.38 2.76
C ARG A 6 -9.44 18.08 3.31
N ILE A 7 -8.87 18.99 4.09
CA ILE A 7 -7.55 18.82 4.70
C ILE A 7 -7.55 17.63 5.68
N VAL A 8 -8.56 17.52 6.54
CA VAL A 8 -8.68 16.39 7.48
C VAL A 8 -8.81 15.05 6.74
N GLN A 9 -9.61 14.99 5.67
CA GLN A 9 -9.73 13.77 4.87
C GLN A 9 -8.42 13.40 4.15
N ASP A 10 -7.68 14.38 3.64
CA ASP A 10 -6.38 14.11 3.01
C ASP A 10 -5.35 13.63 4.04
N ALA A 11 -5.35 14.20 5.24
CA ALA A 11 -4.47 13.77 6.33
C ALA A 11 -4.71 12.30 6.73
N ASP A 12 -5.98 11.88 6.86
CA ASP A 12 -6.34 10.49 7.16
C ASP A 12 -5.87 9.52 6.04
N ARG A 13 -6.11 9.87 4.78
CA ARG A 13 -5.63 9.08 3.64
C ARG A 13 -4.10 9.02 3.56
N LEU A 14 -3.41 10.11 3.92
CA LEU A 14 -1.95 10.14 3.95
C LEU A 14 -1.37 9.25 5.05
N ASP A 15 -2.06 9.07 6.19
CA ASP A 15 -1.65 8.13 7.25
C ASP A 15 -1.61 6.69 6.73
N ALA A 16 -2.61 6.30 5.92
CA ALA A 16 -2.66 4.98 5.30
C ALA A 16 -1.48 4.69 4.34
N LEU A 17 -0.84 5.72 3.79
CA LEU A 17 0.35 5.61 2.93
C LEU A 17 1.69 5.70 3.70
N GLY A 18 1.65 5.92 5.02
CA GLY A 18 2.84 6.01 5.86
C GLY A 18 3.29 4.68 6.45
N ALA A 19 4.41 4.68 7.18
CA ALA A 19 4.93 3.49 7.87
C ALA A 19 3.91 2.90 8.87
N VAL A 20 3.18 3.76 9.59
CA VAL A 20 2.10 3.34 10.50
C VAL A 20 0.95 2.70 9.71
N GLY A 21 0.56 3.28 8.57
CA GLY A 21 -0.43 2.71 7.66
C GLY A 21 -0.04 1.32 7.15
N LEU A 22 1.23 1.14 6.78
CA LEU A 22 1.78 -0.15 6.34
C LEU A 22 1.77 -1.19 7.47
N ALA A 23 2.21 -0.83 8.68
CA ALA A 23 2.15 -1.71 9.84
C ALA A 23 0.71 -2.12 10.17
N ARG A 24 -0.22 -1.14 10.13
CA ARG A 24 -1.65 -1.37 10.33
C ARG A 24 -2.24 -2.30 9.27
N MET A 25 -1.85 -2.13 8.00
CA MET A 25 -2.27 -3.00 6.90
C MET A 25 -1.91 -4.46 7.20
N PHE A 26 -0.64 -4.76 7.51
CA PHE A 26 -0.22 -6.13 7.82
C PHE A 26 -0.89 -6.68 9.08
N TYR A 27 -1.01 -5.87 10.14
CA TYR A 27 -1.69 -6.28 11.38
C TYR A 27 -3.15 -6.67 11.11
N VAL A 28 -3.90 -5.86 10.37
CA VAL A 28 -5.31 -6.14 10.02
C VAL A 28 -5.40 -7.36 9.10
N SER A 29 -4.56 -7.46 8.08
CA SER A 29 -4.56 -8.62 7.18
C SER A 29 -4.26 -9.93 7.91
N GLY A 30 -3.30 -9.93 8.84
CA GLY A 30 -3.01 -11.09 9.69
C GLY A 30 -4.19 -11.48 10.57
N ARG A 31 -4.91 -10.51 11.16
CA ARG A 31 -6.16 -10.76 11.91
C ARG A 31 -7.29 -11.33 11.05
N LEU A 32 -7.27 -11.05 9.75
CA LEU A 32 -8.21 -11.59 8.78
C LEU A 32 -7.77 -12.94 8.19
N GLY A 33 -6.66 -13.52 8.67
CA GLY A 33 -6.14 -14.80 8.20
C GLY A 33 -5.50 -14.76 6.82
N ARG A 34 -5.11 -13.58 6.34
CA ARG A 34 -4.48 -13.39 5.03
C ARG A 34 -2.98 -13.65 5.12
N ALA A 35 -2.39 -14.20 4.07
CA ALA A 35 -0.94 -14.34 3.98
C ALA A 35 -0.30 -12.96 3.74
N LEU A 36 0.99 -12.82 4.07
CA LEU A 36 1.73 -11.58 3.80
C LEU A 36 1.88 -11.35 2.29
N ALA A 37 2.26 -12.38 1.55
CA ALA A 37 2.35 -12.37 0.09
C ALA A 37 2.13 -13.79 -0.48
N HIS A 38 1.90 -13.87 -1.79
CA HIS A 38 1.85 -15.16 -2.48
C HIS A 38 3.24 -15.83 -2.44
N PRO A 39 3.32 -17.16 -2.21
CA PRO A 39 4.60 -17.85 -1.97
C PRO A 39 5.61 -17.73 -3.12
N SER A 40 5.15 -17.83 -4.38
CA SER A 40 6.03 -17.81 -5.56
C SER A 40 5.84 -16.61 -6.49
N ASP A 41 4.82 -15.78 -6.26
CA ASP A 41 4.49 -14.63 -7.11
C ASP A 41 3.95 -13.47 -6.26
N PRO A 42 4.77 -12.93 -5.35
CA PRO A 42 4.37 -11.85 -4.45
C PRO A 42 4.00 -10.56 -5.20
N LEU A 43 4.46 -10.39 -6.45
CA LEU A 43 4.16 -9.20 -7.26
C LEU A 43 2.93 -9.36 -8.16
N ALA A 44 2.32 -10.55 -8.21
CA ALA A 44 1.18 -10.87 -9.06
C ALA A 44 1.47 -10.60 -10.55
N LEU A 45 2.61 -11.09 -11.04
CA LEU A 45 3.01 -10.95 -12.44
C LEU A 45 2.24 -11.92 -13.36
N GLU A 46 1.96 -13.13 -12.87
CA GLU A 46 1.33 -14.22 -13.64
C GLU A 46 -0.07 -14.59 -13.08
N ARG A 47 -0.58 -13.78 -12.15
CA ARG A 47 -1.91 -13.96 -11.53
C ARG A 47 -2.61 -12.63 -11.34
N ALA A 48 -3.92 -12.67 -11.14
CA ALA A 48 -4.66 -11.51 -10.68
C ALA A 48 -4.23 -11.12 -9.24
N LEU A 49 -4.32 -9.83 -8.94
CA LEU A 49 -4.19 -9.33 -7.58
C LEU A 49 -5.37 -9.82 -6.73
N ASP A 50 -5.09 -10.31 -5.53
CA ASP A 50 -6.06 -10.77 -4.56
C ASP A 50 -5.67 -10.24 -3.18
N ASP A 51 -6.18 -9.05 -2.83
CA ASP A 51 -5.96 -8.45 -1.52
C ASP A 51 -6.83 -9.06 -0.41
N GLY A 52 -7.70 -10.01 -0.77
CA GLY A 52 -8.43 -10.89 0.13
C GLY A 52 -7.59 -12.06 0.64
N ALA A 53 -6.64 -12.53 -0.18
CA ALA A 53 -5.72 -13.61 0.16
C ALA A 53 -4.32 -13.10 0.57
N TYR A 54 -3.82 -12.03 -0.06
CA TYR A 54 -2.43 -11.57 0.07
C TYR A 54 -2.32 -10.10 0.45
N SER A 55 -1.66 -9.84 1.58
CA SER A 55 -1.51 -8.48 2.13
C SER A 55 -0.76 -7.54 1.18
N LEU A 56 0.27 -8.05 0.49
CA LEU A 56 1.10 -7.25 -0.41
C LEU A 56 0.35 -6.75 -1.65
N ASP A 57 -0.69 -7.47 -2.08
CA ASP A 57 -1.53 -7.06 -3.21
C ASP A 57 -2.39 -5.84 -2.86
N HIS A 58 -2.72 -5.67 -1.57
CA HIS A 58 -3.52 -4.55 -1.07
C HIS A 58 -2.89 -3.18 -1.38
N ILE A 59 -1.56 -3.13 -1.47
CA ILE A 59 -0.82 -1.93 -1.87
C ILE A 59 -1.29 -1.44 -3.25
N VAL A 60 -1.45 -2.35 -4.21
CA VAL A 60 -1.85 -2.01 -5.58
C VAL A 60 -3.37 -1.89 -5.68
N VAL A 61 -4.12 -2.80 -5.07
CA VAL A 61 -5.59 -2.84 -5.17
C VAL A 61 -6.24 -1.62 -4.52
N LYS A 62 -5.68 -1.14 -3.40
CA LYS A 62 -6.29 -0.05 -2.60
C LYS A 62 -5.38 1.15 -2.43
N LEU A 63 -4.17 0.98 -1.88
CA LEU A 63 -3.35 2.13 -1.48
C LEU A 63 -2.88 2.96 -2.69
N ALA A 64 -2.62 2.32 -3.84
CA ALA A 64 -2.24 3.00 -5.07
C ALA A 64 -3.32 3.94 -5.64
N LYS A 65 -4.58 3.78 -5.23
CA LYS A 65 -5.70 4.64 -5.65
C LYS A 65 -5.85 5.89 -4.79
N LEU A 66 -5.23 5.92 -3.61
CA LEU A 66 -5.39 7.03 -2.66
C LEU A 66 -4.97 8.40 -3.20
N PRO A 67 -3.90 8.56 -4.00
CA PRO A 67 -3.55 9.87 -4.56
C PRO A 67 -4.67 10.49 -5.40
N GLU A 68 -5.39 9.69 -6.19
CA GLU A 68 -6.51 10.16 -7.02
C GLU A 68 -7.70 10.61 -6.19
N MET A 69 -7.86 10.05 -5.00
CA MET A 69 -8.94 10.36 -4.06
C MET A 69 -8.64 11.58 -3.18
N MET A 70 -7.43 12.14 -3.26
CA MET A 70 -7.05 13.34 -2.52
C MET A 70 -7.85 14.55 -2.98
N GLN A 71 -8.30 15.32 -2.00
CA GLN A 71 -9.15 16.48 -2.17
C GLN A 71 -8.33 17.71 -2.55
N THR A 72 -7.10 17.83 -2.09
CA THR A 72 -6.21 18.97 -2.36
C THR A 72 -5.05 18.58 -3.26
N GLU A 73 -4.56 19.55 -4.03
CA GLU A 73 -3.37 19.34 -4.88
C GLU A 73 -2.13 19.02 -4.05
N ALA A 74 -1.93 19.73 -2.94
CA ALA A 74 -0.85 19.44 -1.99
C ALA A 74 -0.98 18.03 -1.40
N GLY A 75 -2.19 17.62 -1.00
CA GLY A 75 -2.50 16.27 -0.54
C GLY A 75 -2.14 15.22 -1.59
N ARG A 76 -2.52 15.44 -2.85
CA ARG A 76 -2.19 14.56 -3.98
C ARG A 76 -0.68 14.45 -4.22
N ALA A 77 0.05 15.56 -4.21
CA ALA A 77 1.50 15.57 -4.38
C ALA A 77 2.20 14.77 -3.26
N MET A 78 1.80 14.98 -2.01
CA MET A 78 2.32 14.21 -0.87
C MET A 78 1.96 12.72 -0.95
N ALA A 79 0.76 12.40 -1.42
CA ALA A 79 0.29 11.03 -1.59
C ALA A 79 1.12 10.27 -2.62
N ASN A 80 1.39 10.90 -3.77
CA ASN A 80 2.23 10.33 -4.82
C ASN A 80 3.65 10.05 -4.31
N ALA A 81 4.24 11.00 -3.57
CA ALA A 81 5.57 10.80 -2.99
C ALA A 81 5.61 9.64 -1.97
N ARG A 82 4.57 9.49 -1.15
CA ARG A 82 4.45 8.37 -0.19
C ARG A 82 4.20 7.04 -0.90
N LEU A 83 3.32 7.02 -1.90
CA LEU A 83 3.04 5.84 -2.71
C LEU A 83 4.31 5.35 -3.42
N GLY A 84 5.14 6.25 -3.94
CA GLY A 84 6.44 5.87 -4.54
C GLY A 84 7.31 5.06 -3.57
N ARG A 85 7.43 5.50 -2.31
CA ARG A 85 8.16 4.75 -1.28
C ARG A 85 7.52 3.41 -0.95
N LEU A 86 6.19 3.34 -0.93
CA LEU A 86 5.44 2.11 -0.68
C LEU A 86 5.63 1.07 -1.81
N LEU A 87 5.72 1.53 -3.06
CA LEU A 87 6.00 0.68 -4.22
C LEU A 87 7.44 0.16 -4.22
N VAL A 88 8.41 0.99 -3.77
CA VAL A 88 9.79 0.54 -3.53
C VAL A 88 9.82 -0.53 -2.45
N PHE A 89 9.20 -0.29 -1.29
CA PHE A 89 9.05 -1.28 -0.22
C PHE A 89 8.44 -2.58 -0.74
N ARG A 90 7.36 -2.51 -1.53
CA ARG A 90 6.72 -3.68 -2.12
C ARG A 90 7.68 -4.51 -2.97
N LYS A 91 8.49 -3.85 -3.79
CA LYS A 91 9.48 -4.51 -4.65
C LYS A 91 10.58 -5.18 -3.83
N GLU A 92 11.12 -4.48 -2.83
CA GLU A 92 12.16 -5.00 -1.94
C GLU A 92 11.64 -6.20 -1.14
N PHE A 93 10.47 -6.05 -0.50
CA PHE A 93 9.80 -7.14 0.21
C PHE A 93 9.63 -8.38 -0.67
N ALA A 94 9.18 -8.20 -1.92
CA ALA A 94 8.99 -9.31 -2.85
C ALA A 94 10.31 -10.03 -3.21
N ALA A 95 11.40 -9.28 -3.38
CA ALA A 95 12.72 -9.84 -3.67
C ALA A 95 13.23 -10.67 -2.49
N ASP A 96 13.10 -10.15 -1.27
CA ASP A 96 13.48 -10.85 -0.04
C ASP A 96 12.62 -12.11 0.16
N TRP A 97 11.31 -12.00 -0.11
CA TRP A 97 10.34 -13.08 0.04
C TRP A 97 10.63 -14.29 -0.85
N THR A 98 11.06 -14.08 -2.09
CA THR A 98 11.42 -15.17 -3.02
C THR A 98 12.87 -15.62 -2.88
N GLY A 99 13.64 -15.06 -1.94
CA GLY A 99 15.07 -15.36 -1.78
C GLY A 99 15.96 -14.83 -2.89
N SER A 100 15.51 -13.81 -3.63
CA SER A 100 16.21 -13.22 -4.78
C SER A 100 17.22 -12.14 -4.38
N THR A 101 17.58 -12.04 -3.10
CA THR A 101 18.64 -11.12 -2.65
C THR A 101 19.96 -11.53 -3.29
N SER A 102 20.39 -10.73 -4.27
CA SER A 102 21.72 -10.80 -4.88
C SER A 102 22.78 -10.93 -3.79
N SER A 103 23.54 -12.03 -3.83
CA SER A 103 24.87 -12.11 -3.21
C SER A 103 25.85 -11.22 -3.95
#